data_AF-A0A853B8X4-F1
#
_entry.id   AF-A0A853B8X4-F1
#
_cell.length_a   1.000
_cell.length_b   1.000
_cell.length_c   1.000
_cell.angle_alpha   90.00
_cell.angle_beta   90.00
_cell.angle_gamma   90.00
#
_symmetry.space_group_name_H-M   'P 1'
#
loop_
_entity.id
_entity.type
_entity.pdbx_description
1 polymer ?
#
loop_
_entity_poly.entity_id
_entity_poly.type
_entity_poly.pdbx_seq_one_letter_code
_entity_poly.pdbx_strand_id
1 'polypeptide(L)' 'MVFEAGDIEPVKGVLRSLGNGDRKAADFAEGQDVGYDLLAGVLARTSGKL' A
#
# COMPACT_ATOMS: atom_id res chain seq x y z
N MET A 1 4.07 5.31 -3.76
CA MET A 1 3.81 4.23 -4.75
C MET A 1 2.30 4.04 -4.89
N VAL A 2 1.77 3.65 -6.07
CA VAL A 2 0.34 3.40 -6.31
C VAL A 2 0.13 1.96 -6.78
N PHE A 3 -0.85 1.25 -6.21
CA PHE A 3 -1.16 -0.14 -6.57
C PHE A 3 -2.66 -0.48 -6.42
N GLU A 4 -3.13 -1.51 -7.13
CA GLU A 4 -4.48 -2.08 -7.00
C GLU A 4 -4.57 -2.85 -5.69
N ALA A 5 -5.56 -2.51 -4.86
CA ALA A 5 -5.67 -2.99 -3.50
C ALA A 5 -7.09 -2.76 -2.95
N GLY A 6 -8.12 -3.01 -3.77
CA GLY A 6 -9.52 -2.85 -3.36
C GLY A 6 -9.87 -3.67 -2.12
N ASP A 7 -9.28 -4.87 -2.00
CA ASP A 7 -9.50 -5.82 -0.91
C ASP A 7 -8.58 -5.62 0.30
N ILE A 8 -7.73 -4.59 0.30
CA ILE A 8 -6.85 -4.28 1.43
C ILE A 8 -7.42 -3.10 2.20
N GLU A 9 -7.73 -3.33 3.48
CA GLU A 9 -8.17 -2.25 4.36
C GLU A 9 -7.09 -1.16 4.48
N PRO A 10 -7.47 0.13 4.43
CA PRO A 10 -6.53 1.22 4.63
C PRO A 10 -5.90 1.17 6.03
N VAL A 11 -4.57 1.12 6.08
CA VAL A 11 -3.80 1.27 7.32
C VAL A 11 -3.53 2.75 7.56
N LYS A 12 -4.11 3.32 8.61
CA LYS A 12 -3.95 4.75 8.93
C LYS A 12 -2.47 5.15 9.03
N GLY A 13 -2.08 6.18 8.29
CA GLY A 13 -0.70 6.70 8.26
C GLY A 13 0.25 5.93 7.34
N VAL A 14 -0.20 4.84 6.71
CA VAL A 14 0.63 4.02 5.80
C VAL A 14 -0.02 3.88 4.43
N LEU A 15 -1.30 3.51 4.39
CA LEU A 15 -2.06 3.32 3.15
C LEU A 15 -3.24 4.29 3.08
N ARG A 16 -3.29 5.09 2.02
CA ARG A 16 -4.43 5.96 1.70
C ARG A 16 -5.14 5.45 0.45
N SER A 17 -6.48 5.42 0.48
CA SER A 17 -7.29 5.14 -0.70
C SER A 17 -7.20 6.28 -1.72
N LEU A 18 -7.23 5.94 -3.01
CA LEU A 18 -7.31 6.87 -4.13
C LEU A 18 -8.61 6.65 -4.92
N GLY A 19 -9.23 7.75 -5.36
CA GLY A 19 -10.42 7.70 -6.21
C GLY A 19 -11.58 6.95 -5.55
N ASN A 20 -12.09 5.94 -6.25
CA ASN A 20 -13.20 5.08 -5.80
C ASN A 20 -12.80 4.04 -4.72
N GLY A 21 -11.52 3.96 -4.36
CA GLY A 21 -11.04 3.06 -3.31
C GLY A 21 -10.31 1.81 -3.81
N ASP A 22 -10.37 1.51 -5.11
CA ASP A 22 -9.72 0.32 -5.69
C ASP A 22 -8.20 0.44 -5.72
N ARG A 23 -7.69 1.66 -5.78
CA ARG A 23 -6.26 1.95 -5.74
C ARG A 23 -5.88 2.51 -4.39
N LYS A 24 -4.74 2.06 -3.85
CA LYS A 24 -4.15 2.62 -2.64
C LYS A 24 -2.80 3.25 -2.95
N ALA A 25 -2.43 4.24 -2.15
CA ALA A 25 -1.11 4.86 -2.17
C ALA A 25 -0.46 4.77 -0.80
N ALA A 26 0.86 4.60 -0.79
CA ALA A 26 1.71 4.76 0.37
C ALA A 26 2.73 5.86 0.08
N ASP A 27 2.87 6.78 1.03
CA ASP A 27 3.85 7.85 1.00
C ASP A 27 4.96 7.50 2.01
N PHE A 28 6.22 7.59 1.58
CA PHE A 28 7.39 7.33 2.42
C PHE A 28 8.19 8.62 2.50
N ALA A 29 8.47 9.09 3.73
CA ALA A 29 9.37 10.21 3.95
C ALA A 29 10.82 9.74 4.07
N GLU A 30 11.77 10.61 3.74
CA GLU A 30 13.18 10.36 3.96
C GLU A 30 13.47 10.21 5.47
N GLY A 31 14.28 9.21 5.84
CA GLY A 31 14.60 8.89 7.24
C GLY A 31 13.49 8.18 8.01
N GLN A 32 12.35 7.88 7.38
CA GLN A 32 11.29 7.08 7.99
C GLN A 32 11.73 5.62 8.12
N ASP A 33 11.54 5.03 9.30
CA ASP A 33 11.75 3.59 9.50
C ASP A 33 10.64 2.82 8.77
N VAL A 34 11.02 2.02 7.78
CA VAL A 34 10.09 1.26 6.94
C VAL A 34 10.25 -0.22 7.26
N GLY A 35 9.17 -0.83 7.74
CA GLY A 35 9.09 -2.28 7.90
C GLY A 35 9.08 -2.97 6.54
N TYR A 36 10.27 -3.31 6.02
CA TYR A 36 10.43 -3.91 4.69
C TYR A 36 9.66 -5.23 4.52
N ASP A 37 9.54 -6.04 5.58
CA ASP A 37 8.76 -7.29 5.55
C ASP A 37 7.26 -7.04 5.35
N LEU A 38 6.72 -6.02 6.05
CA LEU A 38 5.33 -5.63 5.90
C LEU A 38 5.06 -5.09 4.49
N LEU A 39 5.97 -4.25 3.98
CA LEU A 39 5.89 -3.72 2.62
C LEU A 39 5.95 -4.84 1.58
N ALA A 40 6.91 -5.77 1.70
CA ALA A 40 7.02 -6.92 0.83
C ALA A 40 5.75 -7.79 0.86
N GLY A 41 5.17 -7.99 2.04
CA GLY A 41 3.90 -8.72 2.20
C GLY A 41 2.72 -8.05 1.51
N VAL A 42 2.61 -6.71 1.61
CA VAL A 42 1.58 -5.93 0.90
C VAL A 42 1.78 -6.03 -0.61
N LEU A 43 3.01 -5.84 -1.10
CA LEU A 43 3.33 -5.93 -2.53
C LEU A 43 3.05 -7.32 -3.11
N ALA A 44 3.37 -8.39 -2.38
CA ALA A 44 3.10 -9.75 -2.83
C ALA A 44 1.59 -10.04 -2.97
N ARG A 45 0.76 -9.43 -2.12
CA ARG A 45 -0.71 -9.59 -2.17
C ARG A 45 -1.35 -8.81 -3.32
N THR A 46 -0.70 -7.75 -3.79
CA THR A 46 -1.26 -6.85 -4.81
C THR A 46 -0.67 -7.07 -6.19
N SER A 47 0.55 -7.60 -6.29
CA SER A 47 1.23 -7.87 -7.58
C SER A 47 0.71 -9.10 -8.33
N GLY A 48 -0.15 -9.92 -7.72
CA GLY A 48 -0.76 -11.11 -8.32
C GLY A 48 -2.14 -10.89 -8.94
N LYS A 49 -2.73 -9.69 -8.78
CA LYS A 49 -4.00 -9.32 -9.39
C LYS A 49 -3.71 -8.48 -10.65
N LEU A 50 -3.63 -9.16 -11.79
CA LEU A 50 -3.62 -8.55 -13.12
C LEU A 50 -5.00 -8.71 -13.76
#